data_AF-A0A1F6Z3E0-F1
#
_entry.id   AF-A0A1F6Z3E0-F1
#
_cell.length_a   1.000
_cell.length_b   1.000
_cell.length_c   1.000
_cell.angle_alpha   90.00
_cell.angle_beta   90.00
_cell.angle_gamma   90.00
#
_symmetry.space_group_name_H-M   'P 1'
#
loop_
_entity.id
_entity.type
_entity.pdbx_description
1 polymer ?
#
loop_
_entity_poly.entity_id
_entity_poly.type
_entity_poly.pdbx_seq_one_letter_code
_entity_poly.pdbx_strand_id
1 'polypeptide(L)'
;MLNKRGLIRKFSLYNFFPKNRRGQGLSTNAIILIILGLILLVLLIVGFVTGWAPIKNLISPTNVDNVVEDCISVCGFNQKFSFCSAERTLRVNEDKFTVKTSCAVLANVSNFEKYDVKECPSIDCDLSCEDILIDSKKGASVPAGTYARYDVSALANNLEEGQICIIN
;
A
#
# COMPACT_ATOMS: atom_id res chain seq x y z
N MET A 1 2.35 8.81 82.99
CA MET A 1 3.52 8.09 82.44
C MET A 1 3.19 6.60 82.32
N LEU A 2 3.65 5.96 81.24
CA LEU A 2 3.59 4.51 80.87
C LEU A 2 2.22 4.05 80.29
N ASN A 3 2.01 3.87 78.98
CA ASN A 3 2.71 3.08 77.93
C ASN A 3 2.61 1.57 78.12
N LYS A 4 1.79 0.90 77.29
CA LYS A 4 2.17 -0.28 76.45
C LYS A 4 0.92 -0.84 75.75
N ARG A 5 0.78 -0.61 74.43
CA ARG A 5 1.22 -1.46 73.29
C ARG A 5 0.19 -2.52 72.89
N GLY A 6 -0.35 -2.33 71.68
CA GLY A 6 -1.32 -3.17 71.00
C GLY A 6 -0.86 -4.60 70.73
N LEU A 7 -1.83 -5.49 70.71
CA LEU A 7 -1.70 -6.93 70.64
C LEU A 7 -1.76 -7.37 69.17
N ILE A 8 -0.59 -7.50 68.54
CA ILE A 8 -0.44 -8.05 67.19
C ILE A 8 -0.57 -9.58 67.29
N ARG A 9 -1.71 -10.14 66.89
CA ARG A 9 -1.80 -11.59 66.61
C ARG A 9 -1.25 -11.84 65.20
N LYS A 10 -0.03 -12.36 65.12
CA LYS A 10 0.54 -12.94 63.89
C LYS A 10 -0.32 -14.13 63.45
N PHE A 11 -1.08 -13.96 62.38
CA PHE A 11 -1.65 -15.09 61.65
C PHE A 11 -0.59 -15.61 60.67
N SER A 12 0.24 -16.54 61.17
CA SER A 12 1.19 -17.30 60.37
C SER A 12 0.47 -18.50 59.76
N LEU A 13 -0.09 -18.33 58.55
CA LEU A 13 -0.60 -19.43 57.73
C LEU A 13 0.54 -19.93 56.83
N TYR A 14 1.42 -20.75 57.41
CA TYR A 14 2.50 -21.43 56.71
C TYR A 14 1.94 -22.73 56.09
N ASN A 15 2.06 -22.83 54.76
CA ASN A 15 1.99 -24.04 53.93
C ASN A 15 0.65 -24.82 53.80
N PHE A 16 -0.11 -24.52 52.73
CA PHE A 16 -1.13 -25.41 52.16
C PHE A 16 -0.76 -26.00 50.77
N PHE A 17 0.43 -25.75 50.22
CA PHE A 17 0.78 -26.32 48.91
C PHE A 17 1.61 -27.61 49.04
N PRO A 18 1.04 -28.80 48.79
CA PRO A 18 1.83 -30.02 48.69
C PRO A 18 2.81 -29.94 47.51
N LYS A 19 4.08 -30.06 47.86
CA LYS A 19 5.26 -30.09 46.98
C LYS A 19 5.31 -31.43 46.23
N ASN A 20 4.67 -31.50 45.08
CA ASN A 20 5.02 -32.48 44.04
C ASN A 20 4.68 -31.95 42.63
N ARG A 21 5.61 -31.18 42.05
CA ARG A 21 5.49 -30.57 40.70
C ARG A 21 6.38 -31.25 39.64
N ARG A 22 6.46 -32.59 39.62
CA ARG A 22 7.21 -33.32 38.58
C ARG A 22 6.38 -33.64 37.32
N GLY A 23 5.05 -33.61 37.40
CA GLY A 23 4.15 -33.83 36.25
C GLY A 23 3.54 -32.56 35.64
N GLN A 24 3.73 -31.39 36.24
CA GLN A 24 3.10 -30.12 35.80
C GLN A 24 3.98 -29.27 34.85
N GLY A 25 5.26 -29.61 34.68
CA GLY A 25 6.17 -28.84 33.81
C GLY A 25 5.89 -29.04 32.32
N LEU A 26 5.63 -30.28 31.91
CA LEU A 26 5.34 -30.63 30.51
C LEU A 26 3.99 -30.07 30.04
N SER A 27 2.96 -30.13 30.90
CA SER A 27 1.62 -29.64 30.56
C SER A 27 1.54 -28.12 30.51
N THR A 28 2.31 -27.41 31.35
CA THR A 28 2.30 -25.94 31.37
C THR A 28 2.90 -25.35 30.09
N ASN A 29 4.01 -25.91 29.61
CA ASN A 29 4.62 -25.45 28.35
C ASN A 29 3.70 -25.69 27.13
N ALA A 30 3.02 -26.84 27.08
CA ALA A 30 2.07 -27.15 26.01
C ALA A 30 0.88 -26.17 26.00
N ILE A 31 0.33 -25.85 27.18
CA ILE A 31 -0.76 -24.87 27.32
C ILE A 31 -0.32 -23.48 26.83
N ILE A 32 0.90 -23.06 27.16
CA ILE A 32 1.44 -21.77 26.70
C ILE A 32 1.53 -21.74 25.17
N LEU A 33 2.02 -22.80 24.53
CA LEU A 33 2.12 -22.89 23.07
C LEU A 33 0.75 -22.85 22.38
N ILE A 34 -0.25 -23.51 22.95
CA ILE A 34 -1.63 -23.48 22.44
C ILE A 34 -2.20 -22.07 22.52
N ILE A 35 -1.99 -21.37 23.63
CA ILE A 35 -2.47 -19.99 23.80
C ILE A 35 -1.77 -19.04 22.82
N LEU A 36 -0.45 -19.16 22.67
CA LEU A 36 0.32 -18.38 21.70
C LEU A 36 -0.11 -18.64 20.26
N GLY A 37 -0.36 -19.91 19.92
CA GLY A 37 -0.87 -20.31 18.61
C GLY A 37 -2.26 -19.74 18.33
N LEU A 38 -3.14 -19.75 19.33
CA LEU A 38 -4.49 -19.18 19.21
C LEU A 38 -4.44 -17.65 19.02
N ILE A 39 -3.56 -16.95 19.75
CA ILE A 39 -3.34 -15.51 19.59
C ILE A 39 -2.83 -15.20 18.17
N LEU A 40 -1.83 -15.93 17.69
CA LEU A 40 -1.32 -15.76 16.32
C LEU A 40 -2.38 -16.04 15.27
N LEU A 41 -3.19 -17.08 15.46
CA LEU A 41 -4.28 -17.43 14.53
C LEU A 41 -5.28 -16.27 14.41
N VAL A 42 -5.71 -15.70 15.54
CA VAL A 42 -6.65 -14.55 15.54
C VAL A 42 -6.03 -13.33 14.86
N LEU A 43 -4.75 -13.03 15.13
CA LEU A 43 -4.05 -11.91 14.50
C LEU A 43 -3.91 -12.09 12.99
N LEU A 44 -3.64 -13.31 12.52
CA LEU A 44 -3.56 -13.62 11.09
C LEU A 44 -4.92 -13.49 10.39
N ILE A 45 -5.99 -14.01 11.01
CA ILE A 45 -7.34 -13.88 10.45
C ILE A 45 -7.72 -12.41 10.34
N VAL A 46 -7.53 -11.62 11.41
CA VAL A 46 -7.81 -10.19 11.39
C VAL A 46 -6.93 -9.49 10.35
N GLY A 47 -5.63 -9.78 10.30
CA GLY A 47 -4.70 -9.18 9.34
C GLY A 47 -5.03 -9.50 7.88
N PHE A 48 -5.52 -10.70 7.57
CA PHE A 48 -5.98 -11.05 6.24
C PHE A 48 -7.35 -10.45 5.88
N VAL A 49 -8.27 -10.33 6.86
CA VAL A 49 -9.60 -9.73 6.65
C VAL A 49 -9.52 -8.21 6.47
N THR A 50 -8.76 -7.50 7.31
CA THR A 50 -8.61 -6.03 7.21
C THR A 50 -7.56 -5.63 6.18
N GLY A 51 -6.70 -6.57 5.77
CA GLY A 51 -5.55 -6.32 4.90
C GLY A 51 -4.38 -5.66 5.63
N TRP A 52 -3.17 -5.89 5.12
CA TRP A 52 -1.91 -5.31 5.64
C TRP A 52 -1.63 -3.88 5.13
N ALA A 53 -2.62 -3.20 4.56
CA ALA A 53 -2.47 -1.88 3.93
C ALA A 53 -1.80 -0.80 4.81
N PRO A 54 -2.20 -0.59 6.08
CA PRO A 54 -1.57 0.44 6.92
C PRO A 54 -0.12 0.09 7.31
N ILE A 55 0.19 -1.19 7.44
CA ILE A 55 1.54 -1.67 7.78
C ILE A 55 2.46 -1.55 6.56
N LYS A 56 1.98 -1.89 5.37
CA LYS A 56 2.73 -1.71 4.12
C LYS A 56 3.06 -0.24 3.84
N ASN A 57 2.16 0.69 4.15
CA ASN A 57 2.42 2.12 3.98
C ASN A 57 3.45 2.69 4.97
N LEU A 58 3.61 2.06 6.15
CA LEU A 58 4.59 2.46 7.16
C LEU A 58 5.98 1.84 6.92
N ILE A 59 6.05 0.65 6.32
CA ILE A 59 7.30 -0.11 6.08
C ILE A 59 7.86 0.15 4.67
N SER A 60 7.01 0.38 3.68
CA SER A 60 7.38 0.67 2.29
C SER A 60 6.69 1.94 1.80
N PRO A 61 7.28 3.12 2.07
CA PRO A 61 6.73 4.40 1.61
C PRO A 61 6.73 4.52 0.08
N THR A 62 7.64 3.82 -0.60
CA THR A 62 7.72 3.71 -2.06
C THR A 62 6.97 2.49 -2.57
N ASN A 63 6.27 2.62 -3.70
CA ASN A 63 5.59 1.49 -4.37
C ASN A 63 5.84 1.43 -5.89
N VAL A 64 6.93 2.05 -6.38
CA VAL A 64 7.30 2.06 -7.80
C VAL A 64 7.29 0.65 -8.39
N ASP A 65 8.04 -0.28 -7.80
CA ASP A 65 8.13 -1.66 -8.33
C ASP A 65 6.77 -2.36 -8.41
N ASN A 66 5.92 -2.17 -7.41
CA ASN A 66 4.57 -2.76 -7.41
C ASN A 66 3.70 -2.16 -8.54
N VAL A 67 3.85 -0.86 -8.81
CA VAL A 67 3.12 -0.19 -9.89
C VAL A 67 3.64 -0.66 -11.25
N VAL A 68 4.97 -0.79 -11.41
CA VAL A 68 5.60 -1.33 -12.64
C VAL A 68 5.12 -2.77 -12.89
N GLU A 69 5.18 -3.64 -11.88
CA GLU A 69 4.72 -5.02 -11.98
C GLU A 69 3.23 -5.11 -12.34
N ASP A 70 2.39 -4.27 -11.74
CA ASP A 70 0.96 -4.23 -12.06
C ASP A 70 0.70 -3.75 -13.50
N CYS A 71 1.46 -2.77 -14.00
CA CYS A 71 1.37 -2.34 -15.40
C CYS A 71 1.80 -3.44 -16.38
N ILE A 72 2.87 -4.18 -16.07
CA ILE A 72 3.33 -5.33 -16.86
C ILE A 72 2.26 -6.44 -16.87
N SER A 73 1.69 -6.75 -15.70
CA SER A 73 0.64 -7.75 -15.53
C SER A 73 -0.59 -7.41 -16.36
N VAL A 74 -1.09 -6.18 -16.22
CA VAL A 74 -2.28 -5.69 -16.94
C VAL A 74 -2.06 -5.66 -18.45
N CYS A 75 -0.85 -5.30 -18.91
CA CYS A 75 -0.46 -5.42 -20.30
C CYS A 75 -0.47 -6.88 -20.77
N GLY A 76 0.13 -7.80 -20.00
CA GLY A 76 0.17 -9.23 -20.32
C GLY A 76 -1.21 -9.89 -20.39
N PHE A 77 -2.19 -9.38 -19.65
CA PHE A 77 -3.59 -9.82 -19.70
C PHE A 77 -4.44 -9.09 -20.74
N ASN A 78 -3.87 -8.19 -21.56
CA ASN A 78 -4.59 -7.37 -22.55
C ASN A 78 -5.79 -6.61 -21.97
N GLN A 79 -5.69 -6.15 -20.72
CA GLN A 79 -6.77 -5.43 -20.06
C GLN A 79 -6.73 -3.94 -20.44
N LYS A 80 -7.29 -3.60 -21.62
CA LYS A 80 -7.29 -2.23 -22.19
C LYS A 80 -7.74 -1.16 -21.20
N PHE A 81 -8.92 -1.32 -20.58
CA PHE A 81 -9.44 -0.35 -19.62
C PHE A 81 -8.51 -0.18 -18.40
N SER A 82 -8.01 -1.28 -17.85
CA SER A 82 -7.12 -1.28 -16.69
C SER A 82 -5.76 -0.62 -17.00
N PHE A 83 -5.29 -0.68 -18.24
CA PHE A 83 -4.03 -0.06 -18.66
C PHE A 83 -4.21 1.43 -18.96
N CYS A 84 -5.23 1.77 -19.76
CA CYS A 84 -5.42 3.11 -20.29
C CYS A 84 -6.10 4.06 -19.28
N SER A 85 -7.09 3.58 -18.53
CA SER A 85 -7.98 4.46 -17.73
C SER A 85 -7.93 4.19 -16.23
N ALA A 86 -7.61 2.98 -15.79
CA ALA A 86 -7.57 2.70 -14.35
C ALA A 86 -6.38 3.41 -13.68
N GLU A 87 -6.71 4.23 -12.68
CA GLU A 87 -5.74 5.04 -11.96
C GLU A 87 -4.98 4.23 -10.90
N ARG A 88 -3.68 4.47 -10.82
CA ARG A 88 -2.76 3.94 -9.81
C ARG A 88 -2.08 5.09 -9.10
N THR A 89 -1.82 4.91 -7.82
CA THR A 89 -1.05 5.87 -7.03
C THR A 89 0.41 5.44 -7.02
N LEU A 90 1.27 6.17 -7.72
CA LEU A 90 2.71 6.03 -7.66
C LEU A 90 3.25 6.90 -6.51
N ARG A 91 3.99 6.27 -5.60
CA ARG A 91 4.61 6.89 -4.43
C ARG A 91 6.11 6.64 -4.48
N VAL A 92 6.85 7.74 -4.39
CA VAL A 92 8.32 7.74 -4.47
C VAL A 92 8.84 8.49 -3.26
N ASN A 93 9.42 7.75 -2.32
CA ASN A 93 9.89 8.33 -1.06
C ASN A 93 11.09 9.27 -1.27
N GLU A 94 12.01 8.89 -2.17
CA GLU A 94 13.22 9.65 -2.46
C GLU A 94 12.91 11.10 -2.84
N ASP A 95 11.87 11.30 -3.64
CA ASP A 95 11.43 12.61 -4.13
C ASP A 95 10.25 13.20 -3.33
N LYS A 96 9.76 12.49 -2.29
CA LYS A 96 8.46 12.78 -1.62
C LYS A 96 7.34 13.04 -2.62
N PHE A 97 7.36 12.29 -3.71
CA PHE A 97 6.47 12.48 -4.84
C PHE A 97 5.35 11.46 -4.77
N THR A 98 4.11 11.93 -4.95
CA THR A 98 2.94 11.06 -5.06
C THR A 98 2.10 11.57 -6.21
N VAL A 99 1.83 10.69 -7.17
CA VAL A 99 0.99 10.99 -8.33
C VAL A 99 -0.04 9.90 -8.54
N LYS A 100 -1.25 10.27 -8.92
CA LYS A 100 -2.32 9.35 -9.29
C LYS A 100 -2.59 9.43 -10.79
N THR A 101 -2.30 8.36 -11.53
CA THR A 101 -2.48 8.31 -13.00
C THR A 101 -2.52 6.87 -13.53
N SER A 102 -2.78 6.66 -14.82
CA SER A 102 -2.88 5.33 -15.44
C SER A 102 -1.52 4.80 -15.92
N CYS A 103 -1.44 3.49 -16.23
CA CYS A 103 -0.21 2.88 -16.75
C CYS A 103 0.19 3.45 -18.11
N ALA A 104 -0.79 3.77 -18.95
CA ALA A 104 -0.55 4.39 -20.25
C ALA A 104 0.18 5.73 -20.10
N VAL A 105 -0.23 6.55 -19.12
CA VAL A 105 0.44 7.83 -18.80
C VAL A 105 1.84 7.60 -18.24
N LEU A 106 2.01 6.66 -17.32
CA LEU A 106 3.33 6.34 -16.76
C LEU A 106 4.32 5.85 -17.81
N ALA A 107 3.84 5.18 -18.87
CA ALA A 107 4.68 4.66 -19.94
C ALA A 107 5.03 5.69 -21.01
N ASN A 108 4.15 6.65 -21.30
CA ASN A 108 4.30 7.57 -22.44
C ASN A 108 4.77 8.98 -22.06
N VAL A 109 4.64 9.40 -20.80
CA VAL A 109 5.02 10.76 -20.39
C VAL A 109 6.47 10.78 -19.92
N SER A 110 7.26 11.67 -20.51
CA SER A 110 8.70 11.81 -20.26
C SER A 110 9.07 12.03 -18.77
N ASN A 111 8.20 12.70 -18.01
CA ASN A 111 8.39 12.91 -16.57
C ASN A 111 8.45 11.60 -15.75
N PHE A 112 7.92 10.49 -16.28
CA PHE A 112 7.86 9.19 -15.62
C PHE A 112 8.86 8.17 -16.16
N GLU A 113 9.64 8.50 -17.20
CA GLU A 113 10.65 7.61 -17.81
C GLU A 113 11.63 7.01 -16.79
N LYS A 114 11.99 7.78 -15.75
CA LYS A 114 12.89 7.31 -14.69
C LYS A 114 12.40 6.09 -13.90
N TYR A 115 11.12 5.74 -14.03
CA TYR A 115 10.52 4.60 -13.33
C TYR A 115 10.43 3.32 -14.19
N ASP A 116 10.93 3.35 -15.44
CA ASP A 116 11.02 2.20 -16.36
C ASP A 116 9.68 1.45 -16.58
N VAL A 117 8.56 2.19 -16.59
CA VAL A 117 7.26 1.64 -16.99
C VAL A 117 7.23 1.54 -18.51
N LYS A 118 7.14 0.31 -19.03
CA LYS A 118 7.16 0.05 -20.48
C LYS A 118 5.81 0.27 -21.12
N GLU A 119 5.83 0.75 -22.36
CA GLU A 119 4.66 0.78 -23.24
C GLU A 119 4.15 -0.64 -23.52
N CYS A 120 2.84 -0.76 -23.74
CA CYS A 120 2.19 -2.02 -24.03
C CYS A 120 1.83 -2.11 -25.53
N PRO A 121 2.59 -2.83 -26.36
CA PRO A 121 2.34 -2.88 -27.80
C PRO A 121 1.03 -3.61 -28.18
N SER A 122 0.49 -4.40 -27.25
CA SER A 122 -0.75 -5.17 -27.46
C SER A 122 -2.02 -4.37 -27.16
N ILE A 123 -1.91 -3.20 -26.53
CA ILE A 123 -3.05 -2.37 -26.12
C ILE A 123 -2.92 -1.00 -26.77
N ASP A 124 -3.87 -0.66 -27.63
CA ASP A 124 -4.03 0.69 -28.16
C ASP A 124 -4.99 1.50 -27.28
N CYS A 125 -4.54 2.66 -26.80
CA CYS A 125 -5.29 3.53 -25.91
C CYS A 125 -5.95 4.66 -26.69
N ASP A 126 -7.19 4.43 -27.14
CA ASP A 126 -8.04 5.43 -27.81
C ASP A 126 -8.67 6.39 -26.79
N LEU A 127 -7.85 7.18 -26.07
CA LEU A 127 -8.36 8.10 -25.06
C LEU A 127 -8.60 9.49 -25.64
N SER A 128 -9.69 10.12 -25.23
CA SER A 128 -9.87 11.56 -25.43
C SER A 128 -8.93 12.31 -24.48
N CYS A 129 -8.42 13.46 -24.91
CA CYS A 129 -7.56 14.32 -24.09
C CYS A 129 -8.15 14.60 -22.69
N GLU A 130 -9.46 14.80 -22.60
CA GLU A 130 -10.18 15.09 -21.35
C GLU A 130 -10.32 13.88 -20.40
N ASP A 131 -10.17 12.67 -20.94
CA ASP A 131 -10.26 11.41 -20.18
C ASP A 131 -8.91 11.03 -19.55
N ILE A 132 -7.83 11.66 -20.01
CA ILE A 132 -6.48 11.46 -19.46
C ILE A 132 -6.38 12.26 -18.16
N LEU A 133 -6.04 11.55 -17.07
CA LEU A 133 -6.01 12.11 -15.72
C LEU A 133 -4.61 11.96 -15.09
N ILE A 134 -4.11 13.07 -14.54
CA ILE A 134 -2.95 13.08 -13.63
C ILE A 134 -3.35 13.89 -12.40
N ASP A 135 -3.30 13.29 -11.21
CA ASP A 135 -3.71 13.90 -9.94
C ASP A 135 -5.11 14.53 -9.98
N SER A 136 -6.06 13.81 -10.59
CA SER A 136 -7.46 14.27 -10.80
C SER A 136 -7.61 15.47 -11.73
N LYS A 137 -6.53 15.92 -12.38
CA LYS A 137 -6.58 16.96 -13.41
C LYS A 137 -6.69 16.33 -14.78
N LYS A 138 -7.61 16.86 -15.58
CA LYS A 138 -7.90 16.42 -16.94
C LYS A 138 -6.94 17.07 -17.94
N GLY A 139 -6.68 16.37 -19.04
CA GLY A 139 -6.02 16.94 -20.20
C GLY A 139 -6.85 18.06 -20.83
N ALA A 140 -6.15 19.05 -21.35
CA ALA A 140 -6.71 20.14 -22.14
C ALA A 140 -6.03 20.16 -23.51
N SER A 141 -6.82 20.25 -24.58
CA SER A 141 -6.28 20.48 -25.92
C SER A 141 -5.91 21.96 -26.07
N VAL A 142 -4.67 22.22 -26.46
CA VAL A 142 -4.13 23.57 -26.63
C VAL A 142 -3.32 23.66 -27.92
N PRO A 143 -3.06 24.87 -28.44
CA PRO A 143 -2.16 25.04 -29.58
C PRO A 143 -0.75 24.55 -29.27
N ALA A 144 -0.08 23.96 -30.28
CA ALA A 144 1.30 23.53 -30.19
C ALA A 144 2.23 24.69 -29.77
N GLY A 145 3.22 24.38 -28.92
CA GLY A 145 4.14 25.36 -28.34
C GLY A 145 3.70 25.95 -26.99
N THR A 146 2.57 25.51 -26.45
CA THR A 146 2.14 25.82 -25.08
C THR A 146 2.95 24.98 -24.07
N TYR A 147 3.54 25.63 -23.07
CA TYR A 147 4.28 24.94 -22.01
C TYR A 147 3.34 24.41 -20.91
N ALA A 148 3.54 23.17 -20.51
CA ALA A 148 2.81 22.52 -19.43
C ALA A 148 3.71 21.57 -18.63
N ARG A 149 3.20 21.10 -17.50
CA ARG A 149 3.92 20.16 -16.64
C ARG A 149 4.03 18.75 -17.23
N TYR A 150 2.98 18.32 -17.94
CA TYR A 150 2.90 17.01 -18.58
C TYR A 150 2.35 17.16 -20.00
N ASP A 151 3.04 16.55 -20.96
CA ASP A 151 2.56 16.35 -22.33
C ASP A 151 2.04 14.92 -22.45
N VAL A 152 0.75 14.78 -22.76
CA VAL A 152 0.07 13.49 -22.92
C VAL A 152 -0.48 13.33 -24.34
N SER A 153 0.06 14.09 -25.30
CA SER A 153 -0.41 14.09 -26.69
C SER A 153 -0.31 12.73 -27.37
N ALA A 154 0.68 11.91 -26.99
CA ALA A 154 0.86 10.55 -27.50
C ALA A 154 -0.32 9.60 -27.18
N LEU A 155 -1.15 9.95 -26.19
CA LEU A 155 -2.28 9.15 -25.72
C LEU A 155 -3.63 9.69 -26.20
N ALA A 156 -3.66 10.91 -26.75
CA ALA A 156 -4.90 11.58 -27.12
C ALA A 156 -5.24 11.33 -28.60
N ASN A 157 -6.44 10.82 -28.88
CA ASN A 157 -6.90 10.53 -30.25
C ASN A 157 -7.74 11.65 -30.89
N ASN A 158 -8.14 12.66 -30.11
CA ASN A 158 -9.07 13.71 -30.54
C ASN A 158 -8.40 15.08 -30.74
N LEU A 159 -7.14 15.09 -31.17
CA LEU A 159 -6.38 16.32 -31.43
C LEU A 159 -6.57 16.79 -32.88
N GLU A 160 -6.88 18.07 -33.06
CA GLU A 160 -6.89 18.71 -34.39
C GLU A 160 -5.46 19.04 -34.84
N GLU A 161 -5.27 19.29 -36.15
CA GLU A 161 -3.97 19.62 -36.72
C GLU A 161 -3.37 20.87 -36.05
N GLY A 162 -2.22 20.71 -35.40
CA GLY A 162 -1.55 21.78 -34.64
C GLY A 162 -1.97 21.90 -33.17
N GLN A 163 -2.76 20.98 -32.63
CA GLN A 163 -3.06 20.89 -31.20
C GLN A 163 -2.22 19.82 -30.49
N ILE A 164 -2.00 20.03 -29.19
CA ILE A 164 -1.36 19.09 -28.26
C ILE A 164 -2.27 18.91 -27.04
N CYS A 165 -2.18 17.74 -26.38
CA CYS A 165 -2.90 17.48 -25.13
C CYS A 165 -1.96 17.63 -23.94
N ILE A 166 -2.28 18.57 -23.05
CA ILE A 166 -1.43 18.90 -21.90
C ILE A 166 -2.18 18.80 -20.56
N ILE A 167 -1.44 18.49 -19.49
CA ILE A 167 -1.92 18.56 -18.11
C ILE A 167 -0.94 19.41 -17.28
N ASN A 168 -1.47 20.30 -16.45
CA ASN A 168 -0.71 21.26 -15.66
C ASN A 168 -0.78 20.96 -14.16
#